data_AF-A0A2U9P2X3-F1
#
_entry.id   AF-A0A2U9P2X3-F1
#
_cell.length_a   1.000
_cell.length_b   1.000
_cell.length_c   1.000
_cell.angle_alpha   90.00
_cell.angle_beta   90.00
_cell.angle_gamma   90.00
#
_symmetry.space_group_name_H-M   'P 1'
#
loop_
_entity.id
_entity.type
_entity.pdbx_description
1 polymer ?
#
loop_
_entity_poly.entity_id
_entity_poly.type
_entity_poly.pdbx_seq_one_letter_code
_entity_poly.pdbx_strand_id
1 'polypeptide(L)'
;MQWSSLAGARLLLEPFDGWGRSIPLDPAVWQERLYPLIRGIKNGEHDGGRTLTEIATELRIAADLFEEYPDGSADALRRIPCAVDASRTPQVLREIAEHLEGWRHDRHTWLTTPLTTEELRLRFPRFDQILPIFWGQDGVAISDDMQGATTEDGIRMYIDETHPYCPWELPSVVAECYQAVALFHDEEQMDRFFCREAMTGGSGTEDLVDFFPLFAQRCIEHLRTEHHPLWEPTKR
;
A
#
# COMPACT_ATOMS: atom_id res chain seq x y z
N MET A 1 5.23 -17.15 21.14
CA MET A 1 4.82 -15.75 20.95
C MET A 1 4.61 -15.57 19.45
N GLN A 2 3.39 -15.25 19.01
CA GLN A 2 3.16 -14.84 17.62
C GLN A 2 3.82 -13.48 17.46
N TRP A 3 4.94 -13.41 16.77
CA TRP A 3 5.52 -12.13 16.39
C TRP A 3 4.51 -11.43 15.47
N SER A 4 3.97 -10.30 15.93
CA SER A 4 3.09 -9.46 15.15
C SER A 4 3.75 -9.16 13.80
N SER A 5 2.98 -9.29 12.72
CA SER A 5 3.40 -8.79 11.41
C SER A 5 3.82 -7.32 11.57
N LEU A 6 5.13 -7.02 11.55
CA LEU A 6 5.69 -5.66 11.60
C LEU A 6 5.43 -4.89 10.29
N ALA A 7 4.23 -5.02 9.73
CA ALA A 7 3.88 -4.54 8.41
C ALA A 7 3.81 -3.01 8.35
N GLY A 8 3.30 -2.36 9.39
CA GLY A 8 3.28 -0.91 9.50
C GLY A 8 4.69 -0.32 9.62
N ALA A 9 5.55 -0.94 10.42
CA ALA A 9 6.96 -0.55 10.52
C ALA A 9 7.70 -0.73 9.18
N ARG A 10 7.49 -1.84 8.46
CA ARG A 10 8.06 -2.04 7.12
C ARG A 10 7.58 -1.01 6.11
N LEU A 11 6.28 -0.72 6.11
CA LEU A 11 5.69 0.28 5.23
C LEU A 11 6.34 1.65 5.45
N LEU A 12 6.39 2.11 6.71
CA LEU A 12 7.00 3.39 7.04
C LEU A 12 8.48 3.44 6.66
N LEU A 13 9.22 2.34 6.86
CA LEU A 13 10.66 2.27 6.63
C LEU A 13 11.05 1.90 5.18
N GLU A 14 10.07 1.73 4.27
CA GLU A 14 10.30 1.43 2.84
C GLU A 14 11.34 2.35 2.16
N PRO A 15 11.45 3.66 2.45
CA PRO A 15 12.48 4.52 1.86
C PRO A 15 13.92 4.08 2.19
N PHE A 16 14.08 3.27 3.25
CA PHE A 16 15.34 2.71 3.71
C PHE A 16 15.47 1.20 3.38
N ASP A 17 14.52 0.62 2.64
CA ASP A 17 14.66 -0.76 2.18
C ASP A 17 15.65 -0.85 1.01
N GLY A 18 16.42 -1.94 0.96
CA GLY A 18 17.39 -2.23 -0.09
C GLY A 18 18.87 -1.92 0.24
N TRP A 19 19.74 -2.40 -0.65
CA TRP A 19 21.19 -2.35 -0.45
C TRP A 19 21.72 -0.91 -0.44
N GLY A 20 22.51 -0.57 0.59
CA GLY A 20 23.11 0.76 0.74
C GLY A 20 22.17 1.86 1.25
N ARG A 21 20.92 1.53 1.63
CA ARG A 21 19.90 2.50 2.08
C ARG A 21 19.63 2.43 3.59
N SER A 22 20.66 2.45 4.43
CA SER A 22 20.48 2.41 5.89
C SER A 22 19.80 3.67 6.45
N ILE A 23 19.16 3.55 7.61
CA ILE A 23 18.53 4.69 8.31
C ILE A 23 19.63 5.66 8.79
N PRO A 24 19.64 6.93 8.36
CA PRO A 24 20.59 7.93 8.85
C PRO A 24 20.48 8.12 10.37
N LEU A 25 21.59 8.46 11.02
CA LEU A 25 21.59 8.72 12.47
C LEU A 25 21.08 10.13 12.82
N ASP A 26 20.99 11.02 11.83
CA ASP A 26 20.49 12.39 12.01
C ASP A 26 18.96 12.42 11.92
N PRO A 27 18.24 12.82 13.00
CA PRO A 27 16.81 12.98 12.98
C PRO A 27 16.25 13.85 11.88
N ALA A 28 16.92 14.94 11.52
CA ALA A 28 16.40 15.82 10.47
C ALA A 28 16.30 15.10 9.13
N VAL A 29 17.28 14.24 8.81
CA VAL A 29 17.36 13.54 7.53
C VAL A 29 16.30 12.44 7.44
N TRP A 30 16.14 11.61 8.48
CA TRP A 30 15.10 10.58 8.41
C TRP A 30 13.70 11.17 8.56
N GLN A 31 13.50 12.25 9.31
CA GLN A 31 12.19 12.92 9.41
C GLN A 31 11.73 13.46 8.06
N GLU A 32 12.62 14.13 7.32
CA GLU A 32 12.33 14.62 5.97
C GLU A 32 11.93 13.48 5.03
N ARG A 33 12.67 12.37 5.06
CA ARG A 33 12.40 11.20 4.19
C ARG A 33 11.14 10.42 4.58
N LEU A 34 10.79 10.39 5.86
CA LEU A 34 9.59 9.73 6.36
C LEU A 34 8.34 10.61 6.29
N TYR A 35 8.50 11.92 6.20
CA TYR A 35 7.39 12.88 6.21
C TYR A 35 6.25 12.50 5.26
N PRO A 36 6.52 12.11 3.99
CA PRO A 36 5.45 11.74 3.09
C PRO A 36 4.65 10.54 3.60
N LEU A 37 5.31 9.46 3.99
CA LEU A 37 4.61 8.27 4.49
C LEU A 37 3.85 8.54 5.79
N ILE A 38 4.42 9.31 6.72
CA ILE A 38 3.73 9.72 7.95
C ILE A 38 2.44 10.48 7.60
N ARG A 39 2.52 11.42 6.64
CA ARG A 39 1.36 12.17 6.18
C ARG A 39 0.31 11.27 5.52
N GLY A 40 0.72 10.38 4.63
CA GLY A 40 -0.19 9.47 3.94
C GLY A 40 -0.87 8.48 4.89
N ILE A 41 -0.13 7.91 5.85
CA ILE A 41 -0.70 7.06 6.92
C ILE A 41 -1.76 7.83 7.70
N LYS A 42 -1.45 9.06 8.12
CA LYS A 42 -2.41 9.88 8.87
C LYS A 42 -3.68 10.21 8.08
N ASN A 43 -3.56 10.43 6.78
CA ASN A 43 -4.72 10.59 5.91
C ASN A 43 -5.56 9.30 5.85
N GLY A 44 -4.90 8.14 5.73
CA GLY A 44 -5.56 6.83 5.67
C GLY A 44 -6.23 6.39 6.98
N GLU A 45 -5.84 6.95 8.14
CA GLU A 45 -6.52 6.67 9.42
C GLU A 45 -8.02 6.98 9.37
N HIS A 46 -8.43 7.99 8.59
CA HIS A 46 -9.84 8.36 8.44
C HIS A 46 -10.66 7.31 7.68
N ASP A 47 -10.00 6.51 6.85
CA ASP A 47 -10.60 5.47 6.02
C ASP A 47 -10.46 4.07 6.68
N GLY A 48 -10.13 4.02 7.98
CA GLY A 48 -9.94 2.78 8.73
C GLY A 48 -8.56 2.13 8.56
N GLY A 49 -7.59 2.87 8.01
CA GLY A 49 -6.20 2.44 7.89
C GLY A 49 -5.46 2.37 9.23
N ARG A 50 -4.23 1.85 9.19
CA ARG A 50 -3.33 1.80 10.36
C ARG A 50 -3.04 3.18 10.89
N THR A 51 -2.89 3.27 12.20
CA THR A 51 -2.55 4.52 12.89
C THR A 51 -1.06 4.68 13.10
N LEU A 52 -0.60 5.93 13.22
CA LEU A 52 0.78 6.22 13.61
C LEU A 52 1.16 5.58 14.96
N THR A 53 0.19 5.45 15.88
CA THR A 53 0.38 4.80 17.19
C THR A 53 0.62 3.29 17.07
N GLU A 54 -0.11 2.60 16.20
CA GLU A 54 0.13 1.18 15.92
C GLU A 54 1.52 0.97 15.32
N ILE A 55 1.92 1.82 14.38
CA ILE A 55 3.24 1.76 13.76
C ILE A 55 4.35 2.06 14.78
N ALA A 56 4.16 3.05 15.65
CA ALA A 56 5.10 3.34 16.73
C ALA A 56 5.27 2.14 17.67
N THR A 57 4.19 1.41 17.93
CA THR A 57 4.24 0.17 18.72
C THR A 57 5.05 -0.92 18.01
N GLU A 58 4.81 -1.13 16.71
CA GLU A 58 5.59 -2.07 15.90
C GLU A 58 7.08 -1.72 15.84
N LEU A 59 7.43 -0.43 15.74
CA LEU A 59 8.83 0.02 15.75
C LEU A 59 9.53 -0.29 17.09
N ARG A 60 8.83 -0.18 18.21
CA ARG A 60 9.37 -0.56 19.52
C ARG A 60 9.58 -2.06 19.65
N ILE A 61 8.61 -2.86 19.17
CA ILE A 61 8.76 -4.32 19.10
C ILE A 61 9.97 -4.69 18.24
N ALA A 62 10.17 -4.00 17.10
CA ALA A 62 11.34 -4.20 16.24
C ALA A 62 12.65 -3.80 16.96
N ALA A 63 12.66 -2.70 17.71
CA ALA A 63 13.82 -2.28 18.49
C ALA A 63 14.22 -3.32 19.55
N ASP A 64 13.25 -3.84 20.31
CA ASP A 64 13.47 -4.87 21.32
C ASP A 64 13.99 -6.17 20.68
N LEU A 65 13.46 -6.53 19.51
CA LEU A 65 13.94 -7.66 18.71
C LEU A 65 15.39 -7.49 18.24
N PHE A 66 15.81 -6.28 17.82
CA PHE A 66 17.21 -6.02 17.45
C PHE A 66 18.16 -6.02 18.66
N GLU A 67 17.67 -5.77 19.88
CA GLU A 67 18.48 -5.94 21.08
C GLU A 67 18.72 -7.42 21.42
N GLU A 68 17.70 -8.26 21.22
CA GLU A 68 17.80 -9.70 21.42
C GLU A 68 18.57 -10.41 20.28
N TYR A 69 18.37 -9.94 19.03
CA TYR A 69 18.97 -10.49 17.82
C TYR A 69 19.68 -9.38 17.01
N PRO A 70 20.88 -8.93 17.43
CA PRO A 70 21.58 -7.79 16.80
C PRO A 70 21.97 -7.99 15.34
N ASP A 71 22.06 -9.24 14.89
CA ASP A 71 22.33 -9.60 13.50
C ASP A 71 21.07 -9.57 12.62
N GLY A 72 19.90 -9.28 13.19
CA GLY A 72 18.62 -9.27 12.48
C GLY A 72 18.11 -10.67 12.13
N SER A 73 18.62 -11.72 12.78
CA SER A 73 18.27 -13.12 12.47
C SER A 73 16.84 -13.52 12.82
N ALA A 74 16.12 -12.72 13.62
CA ALA A 74 14.72 -12.97 13.89
C ALA A 74 13.86 -12.78 12.63
N ASP A 75 13.06 -13.79 12.26
CA ASP A 75 12.21 -13.77 11.05
C ASP A 75 11.32 -12.52 10.99
N ALA A 76 10.84 -12.04 12.13
CA ALA A 76 10.03 -10.83 12.23
C ALA A 76 10.76 -9.57 11.73
N LEU A 77 12.10 -9.51 11.89
CA LEU A 77 12.95 -8.40 11.44
C LEU A 77 13.24 -8.44 9.93
N ARG A 78 12.78 -9.46 9.21
CA ARG A 78 12.96 -9.53 7.76
C ARG A 78 12.44 -8.26 7.08
N ARG A 79 13.32 -7.61 6.29
CA ARG A 79 13.08 -6.33 5.60
C ARG A 79 12.83 -5.13 6.52
N ILE A 80 13.15 -5.22 7.81
CA ILE A 80 13.31 -4.02 8.63
C ILE A 80 14.75 -3.52 8.42
N PRO A 81 14.95 -2.29 7.93
CA PRO A 81 16.28 -1.77 7.68
C PRO A 81 17.01 -1.40 8.97
N CYS A 82 18.33 -1.60 8.97
CA CYS A 82 19.20 -1.16 10.05
C CYS A 82 19.59 0.31 9.89
N ALA A 83 19.96 0.94 11.00
CA ALA A 83 20.62 2.25 10.96
C ALA A 83 22.02 2.13 10.33
N VAL A 84 22.57 3.27 9.85
CA VAL A 84 23.93 3.34 9.28
C VAL A 84 24.96 2.75 10.24
N ASP A 85 24.80 3.01 11.53
CA ASP A 85 25.45 2.26 12.59
C ASP A 85 24.48 1.21 13.13
N ALA A 86 24.73 -0.05 12.79
CA ALA A 86 23.86 -1.16 13.17
C ALA A 86 23.67 -1.28 14.69
N SER A 87 24.68 -0.89 15.49
CA SER A 87 24.60 -0.93 16.96
C SER A 87 23.59 0.07 17.54
N ARG A 88 23.27 1.12 16.78
CA ARG A 88 22.28 2.15 17.15
C ARG A 88 20.87 1.86 16.62
N THR A 89 20.67 0.77 15.88
CA THR A 89 19.36 0.45 15.28
C THR A 89 18.21 0.47 16.30
N PRO A 90 18.30 -0.18 17.48
CA PRO A 90 17.22 -0.12 18.48
C PRO A 90 16.90 1.31 18.93
N GLN A 91 17.92 2.14 19.15
CA GLN A 91 17.75 3.53 19.56
C GLN A 91 17.05 4.35 18.47
N VAL A 92 17.50 4.25 17.22
CA VAL A 92 16.93 4.99 16.10
C VAL A 92 15.47 4.59 15.87
N LEU A 93 15.13 3.31 15.95
CA LEU A 93 13.74 2.85 15.82
C LEU A 93 12.83 3.43 16.92
N ARG A 94 13.33 3.54 18.16
CA ARG A 94 12.61 4.17 19.27
C ARG A 94 12.46 5.69 19.07
N GLU A 95 13.48 6.37 18.59
CA GLU A 95 13.42 7.81 18.26
C GLU A 95 12.38 8.09 17.17
N ILE A 96 12.29 7.22 16.15
CA ILE A 96 11.23 7.30 15.13
C ILE A 96 9.87 7.08 15.77
N ALA A 97 9.70 6.05 16.61
CA ALA A 97 8.44 5.76 17.29
C ALA A 97 7.95 6.95 18.15
N GLU A 98 8.86 7.57 18.91
CA GLU A 98 8.58 8.77 19.69
C GLU A 98 8.16 9.96 18.81
N HIS A 99 8.81 10.13 17.66
CA HIS A 99 8.43 11.15 16.69
C HIS A 99 7.01 10.93 16.14
N LEU A 100 6.62 9.68 15.84
CA LEU A 100 5.27 9.37 15.35
C LEU A 100 4.19 9.72 16.37
N GLU A 101 4.42 9.44 17.66
CA GLU A 101 3.47 9.75 18.73
C GLU A 101 3.40 11.25 19.05
N GLY A 102 4.55 11.93 18.94
CA GLY A 102 4.64 13.38 19.09
C GLY A 102 4.19 14.15 17.85
N TRP A 103 3.87 13.46 16.75
CA TRP A 103 3.64 14.09 15.46
C TRP A 103 2.43 15.02 15.51
N ARG A 104 2.71 16.29 15.25
CA ARG A 104 1.72 17.37 15.13
C ARG A 104 2.05 18.14 13.88
N HIS A 105 1.04 18.45 13.08
CA HIS A 105 1.23 19.30 11.92
C HIS A 105 0.26 20.48 11.95
N ASP A 106 0.67 21.54 11.28
CA ASP A 106 -0.16 22.71 11.05
C ASP A 106 -1.19 22.44 9.95
N ARG A 107 -2.48 22.56 10.29
CA ARG A 107 -3.60 22.26 9.40
C ARG A 107 -3.56 23.03 8.08
N HIS A 108 -3.03 24.25 8.08
CA HIS A 108 -2.93 25.03 6.84
C HIS A 108 -1.90 24.40 5.89
N THR A 109 -0.69 24.16 6.37
CA THR A 109 0.40 23.51 5.64
C THR A 109 -0.01 22.15 5.07
N TRP A 110 -0.85 21.40 5.79
CA TRP A 110 -1.43 20.12 5.33
C TRP A 110 -2.19 20.21 4.03
N LEU A 111 -3.09 21.20 3.97
CA LEU A 111 -4.10 21.32 2.94
C LEU A 111 -3.53 21.98 1.69
N THR A 112 -2.46 22.77 1.86
CA THR A 112 -1.81 23.50 0.77
C THR A 112 -0.63 22.75 0.16
N THR A 113 0.01 21.86 0.92
CA THR A 113 1.14 21.07 0.39
C THR A 113 0.59 19.95 -0.51
N PRO A 114 0.92 19.91 -1.82
CA PRO A 114 0.47 18.84 -2.72
C PRO A 114 0.89 17.46 -2.19
N LEU A 115 0.07 16.44 -2.44
CA LEU A 115 0.43 15.08 -2.07
C LEU A 115 1.58 14.58 -2.96
N THR A 116 2.54 13.86 -2.38
CA THR A 116 3.57 13.17 -3.16
C THR A 116 3.01 11.87 -3.74
N THR A 117 3.73 11.28 -4.70
CA THR A 117 3.38 9.98 -5.27
C THR A 117 3.33 8.89 -4.20
N GLU A 118 4.30 8.87 -3.28
CA GLU A 118 4.38 7.90 -2.18
C GLU A 118 3.21 8.04 -1.20
N GLU A 119 2.84 9.27 -0.86
CA GLU A 119 1.67 9.56 -0.04
C GLU A 119 0.37 9.09 -0.68
N LEU A 120 0.21 9.40 -1.96
CA LEU A 120 -0.99 9.08 -2.72
C LEU A 120 -1.08 7.57 -2.98
N ARG A 121 0.05 6.86 -3.10
CA ARG A 121 0.08 5.39 -3.24
C ARG A 121 -0.56 4.68 -2.05
N LEU A 122 -0.43 5.22 -0.84
CA LEU A 122 -1.04 4.65 0.37
C LEU A 122 -2.58 4.63 0.35
N ARG A 123 -3.20 5.38 -0.57
CA ARG A 123 -4.65 5.38 -0.79
C ARG A 123 -5.14 4.22 -1.65
N PHE A 124 -4.24 3.48 -2.27
CA PHE A 124 -4.54 2.43 -3.24
C PHE A 124 -3.85 1.10 -2.90
N PRO A 125 -4.00 0.57 -1.66
CA PRO A 125 -3.29 -0.63 -1.22
C PRO A 125 -3.68 -1.91 -1.98
N ARG A 126 -4.87 -2.00 -2.56
CA ARG A 126 -5.27 -3.14 -3.39
C ARG A 126 -4.70 -3.03 -4.79
N PHE A 127 -4.70 -1.86 -5.38
CA PHE A 127 -4.08 -1.66 -6.69
C PHE A 127 -2.58 -1.94 -6.67
N ASP A 128 -1.89 -1.63 -5.57
CA ASP A 128 -0.46 -1.98 -5.43
C ASP A 128 -0.20 -3.50 -5.55
N GLN A 129 -1.19 -4.33 -5.21
CA GLN A 129 -1.11 -5.78 -5.32
C GLN A 129 -1.62 -6.28 -6.68
N ILE A 130 -2.64 -5.62 -7.23
CA ILE A 130 -3.42 -6.10 -8.37
C ILE A 130 -2.88 -5.58 -9.70
N LEU A 131 -2.50 -4.31 -9.80
CA LEU A 131 -2.09 -3.73 -11.08
C LEU A 131 -0.83 -4.40 -11.67
N PRO A 132 0.16 -4.84 -10.87
CA PRO A 132 1.26 -5.66 -11.39
C PRO A 132 0.82 -7.00 -12.01
N ILE A 133 -0.34 -7.55 -11.64
CA ILE A 133 -0.91 -8.75 -12.25
C ILE A 133 -1.31 -8.46 -13.70
N PHE A 134 -1.89 -7.27 -13.94
CA PHE A 134 -2.29 -6.82 -15.27
C PHE A 134 -1.10 -6.34 -16.11
N TRP A 135 -0.07 -5.72 -15.49
CA TRP A 135 0.94 -4.93 -16.22
C TRP A 135 2.41 -5.12 -15.79
N GLY A 136 2.75 -6.09 -14.94
CA GLY A 136 4.13 -6.28 -14.41
C GLY A 136 5.12 -6.98 -15.38
N GLN A 137 6.43 -6.78 -15.16
CA GLN A 137 7.53 -7.35 -16.00
C GLN A 137 7.63 -8.88 -15.99
N ASP A 138 7.13 -9.56 -14.96
CA ASP A 138 7.09 -11.03 -14.90
C ASP A 138 5.76 -11.62 -15.39
N GLY A 139 4.77 -10.81 -15.78
CA GLY A 139 3.62 -11.21 -16.60
C GLY A 139 2.93 -12.55 -16.29
N VAL A 140 2.93 -13.02 -15.04
CA VAL A 140 2.46 -14.38 -14.73
C VAL A 140 0.94 -14.53 -14.90
N ALA A 141 0.21 -13.43 -15.14
CA ALA A 141 -1.25 -13.46 -15.24
C ALA A 141 -1.78 -12.99 -16.62
N ILE A 142 -0.91 -12.94 -17.62
CA ILE A 142 -1.26 -13.07 -19.03
C ILE A 142 -0.14 -13.98 -19.55
N SER A 143 -0.22 -15.29 -19.25
CA SER A 143 0.77 -16.25 -19.70
C SER A 143 0.92 -16.17 -21.23
N ASP A 144 1.95 -16.80 -21.78
CA ASP A 144 2.12 -16.98 -23.23
C ASP A 144 0.84 -17.46 -23.97
N ASP A 145 -0.18 -17.96 -23.25
CA ASP A 145 -1.50 -18.37 -23.77
C ASP A 145 -2.50 -17.22 -24.00
N MET A 146 -2.20 -15.98 -23.59
CA MET A 146 -3.08 -14.82 -23.71
C MET A 146 -2.59 -13.77 -24.73
N GLN A 147 -1.76 -14.20 -25.69
CA GLN A 147 -1.55 -13.44 -26.93
C GLN A 147 -2.89 -13.20 -27.64
N GLY A 148 -3.47 -12.01 -27.45
CA GLY A 148 -4.74 -11.59 -28.06
C GLY A 148 -5.95 -11.61 -27.12
N ALA A 149 -5.76 -11.80 -25.81
CA ALA A 149 -6.84 -11.65 -24.85
C ALA A 149 -7.24 -10.18 -24.62
N THR A 150 -8.51 -9.96 -24.30
CA THR A 150 -9.05 -8.62 -24.01
C THR A 150 -8.87 -8.27 -22.54
N THR A 151 -8.97 -6.99 -22.18
CA THR A 151 -9.04 -6.56 -20.78
C THR A 151 -10.16 -7.24 -20.00
N GLU A 152 -11.31 -7.48 -20.64
CA GLU A 152 -12.41 -8.18 -19.98
C GLU A 152 -12.04 -9.62 -19.60
N ASP A 153 -11.23 -10.30 -20.43
CA ASP A 153 -10.72 -11.64 -20.11
C ASP A 153 -9.78 -11.59 -18.90
N GLY A 154 -8.91 -10.58 -18.82
CA GLY A 154 -8.04 -10.36 -17.66
C GLY A 154 -8.81 -10.07 -16.37
N ILE A 155 -9.83 -9.20 -16.44
CA ILE A 155 -10.71 -8.91 -15.30
C ILE A 155 -11.45 -10.17 -14.84
N ARG A 156 -12.00 -10.96 -15.77
CA ARG A 156 -12.68 -12.22 -15.44
C ARG A 156 -11.73 -13.19 -14.74
N MET A 157 -10.52 -13.36 -15.27
CA MET A 157 -9.53 -14.23 -14.67
C MET A 157 -9.18 -13.80 -13.23
N TYR A 158 -8.95 -12.50 -13.00
CA TYR A 158 -8.72 -11.99 -11.65
C TYR A 158 -9.88 -12.30 -10.68
N ILE A 159 -11.12 -12.11 -11.14
CA ILE A 159 -12.32 -12.43 -10.36
C ILE A 159 -12.37 -13.94 -10.04
N ASP A 160 -12.07 -14.79 -11.01
CA ASP A 160 -12.04 -16.24 -10.85
C ASP A 160 -10.99 -16.67 -9.81
N GLU A 161 -9.78 -16.10 -9.89
CA GLU A 161 -8.69 -16.34 -8.93
C GLU A 161 -9.00 -15.84 -7.52
N THR A 162 -9.88 -14.84 -7.38
CA THR A 162 -10.30 -14.29 -6.08
C THR A 162 -11.28 -15.23 -5.35
N HIS A 163 -11.88 -16.22 -6.00
CA HIS A 163 -12.81 -17.14 -5.34
C HIS A 163 -12.14 -18.03 -4.29
N PRO A 164 -12.85 -18.35 -3.19
CA PRO A 164 -14.22 -17.94 -2.83
C PRO A 164 -14.29 -16.64 -2.00
N TYR A 165 -13.21 -15.85 -1.95
CA TYR A 165 -13.09 -14.69 -1.07
C TYR A 165 -13.66 -13.39 -1.66
N CYS A 166 -14.31 -13.46 -2.83
CA CYS A 166 -14.83 -12.30 -3.55
C CYS A 166 -15.61 -11.30 -2.67
N PRO A 167 -16.53 -11.70 -1.77
CA PRO A 167 -17.29 -10.76 -0.95
C PRO A 167 -16.44 -9.93 0.02
N TRP A 168 -15.22 -10.36 0.32
CA TRP A 168 -14.29 -9.68 1.24
C TRP A 168 -13.21 -8.89 0.51
N GLU A 169 -12.84 -9.29 -0.71
CA GLU A 169 -11.74 -8.68 -1.46
C GLU A 169 -12.22 -7.69 -2.54
N LEU A 170 -13.23 -8.07 -3.35
CA LEU A 170 -13.68 -7.25 -4.49
C LEU A 170 -14.29 -5.88 -4.10
N PRO A 171 -15.00 -5.70 -2.96
CA PRO A 171 -15.49 -4.38 -2.58
C PRO A 171 -14.40 -3.31 -2.42
N SER A 172 -13.21 -3.69 -1.93
CA SER A 172 -12.08 -2.76 -1.83
C SER A 172 -11.52 -2.38 -3.20
N VAL A 173 -11.49 -3.33 -4.15
CA VAL A 173 -11.08 -3.05 -5.55
C VAL A 173 -12.03 -2.05 -6.18
N VAL A 174 -13.34 -2.26 -6.03
CA VAL A 174 -14.38 -1.33 -6.52
C VAL A 174 -14.20 0.07 -5.93
N ALA A 175 -13.93 0.16 -4.63
CA ALA A 175 -13.69 1.44 -3.96
C ALA A 175 -12.47 2.16 -4.54
N GLU A 176 -11.35 1.45 -4.73
CA GLU A 176 -10.12 2.03 -5.29
C GLU A 176 -10.28 2.46 -6.75
N CYS A 177 -11.04 1.72 -7.58
CA CYS A 177 -11.40 2.14 -8.93
C CYS A 177 -12.10 3.51 -8.94
N TYR A 178 -13.14 3.67 -8.14
CA TYR A 178 -13.88 4.94 -8.10
C TYR A 178 -13.09 6.05 -7.43
N GLN A 179 -12.23 5.72 -6.47
CA GLN A 179 -11.32 6.68 -5.87
C GLN A 179 -10.27 7.20 -6.87
N ALA A 180 -9.76 6.33 -7.75
CA ALA A 180 -8.85 6.74 -8.82
C ALA A 180 -9.54 7.73 -9.77
N VAL A 181 -10.74 7.39 -10.24
CA VAL A 181 -11.55 8.25 -11.12
C VAL A 181 -11.94 9.58 -10.44
N ALA A 182 -12.08 9.60 -9.11
CA ALA A 182 -12.39 10.83 -8.38
C ALA A 182 -11.18 11.74 -8.13
N LEU A 183 -9.96 11.18 -8.09
CA LEU A 183 -8.74 11.92 -7.73
C LEU A 183 -7.91 12.34 -8.95
N PHE A 184 -7.98 11.58 -10.04
CA PHE A 184 -7.27 11.86 -11.29
C PHE A 184 -8.28 12.26 -12.36
N HIS A 185 -8.07 13.39 -13.00
CA HIS A 185 -9.08 14.03 -13.84
C HIS A 185 -8.92 13.72 -15.34
N ASP A 186 -7.80 13.12 -15.72
CA ASP A 186 -7.49 12.76 -17.09
C ASP A 186 -6.56 11.53 -17.16
N GLU A 187 -6.46 10.96 -18.36
CA GLU A 187 -5.65 9.77 -18.64
C GLU A 187 -4.16 10.01 -18.40
N GLU A 188 -3.65 11.21 -18.72
CA GLU A 188 -2.23 11.53 -18.54
C GLU A 188 -1.84 11.45 -17.05
N GLN A 189 -2.68 11.97 -16.18
CA GLN A 189 -2.50 11.88 -14.73
C GLN A 189 -2.55 10.45 -14.22
N MET A 190 -3.51 9.65 -14.71
CA MET A 190 -3.65 8.24 -14.33
C MET A 190 -2.45 7.41 -14.80
N ASP A 191 -2.06 7.50 -16.08
CA ASP A 191 -0.91 6.77 -16.64
C ASP A 191 0.38 7.15 -15.91
N ARG A 192 0.60 8.45 -15.68
CA ARG A 192 1.77 8.92 -14.95
C ARG A 192 1.82 8.32 -13.55
N PHE A 193 0.71 8.29 -12.83
CA PHE A 193 0.67 7.76 -11.47
C PHE A 193 0.73 6.23 -11.44
N PHE A 194 -0.24 5.54 -12.04
CA PHE A 194 -0.40 4.09 -11.91
C PHE A 194 0.61 3.28 -12.72
N CYS A 195 0.99 3.75 -13.91
CA CYS A 195 1.93 3.01 -14.75
C CYS A 195 3.39 3.39 -14.43
N ARG A 196 3.69 4.69 -14.33
CA ARG A 196 5.09 5.16 -14.34
C ARG A 196 5.69 5.39 -12.96
N GLU A 197 5.00 6.11 -12.10
CA GLU A 197 5.60 6.63 -10.86
C GLU A 197 5.31 5.76 -9.62
N ALA A 198 4.08 5.26 -9.45
CA ALA A 198 3.65 4.66 -8.19
C ALA A 198 3.65 3.13 -8.18
N MET A 199 3.14 2.47 -9.22
CA MET A 199 2.80 1.03 -9.16
C MET A 199 3.50 0.16 -10.22
N THR A 200 4.45 0.74 -10.97
CA THR A 200 5.33 0.01 -11.91
C THR A 200 4.60 -0.84 -12.96
N GLY A 201 3.33 -0.52 -13.26
CA GLY A 201 2.60 -1.16 -14.35
C GLY A 201 3.13 -0.66 -15.68
N GLY A 202 3.48 -1.54 -16.62
CA GLY A 202 3.70 -1.13 -18.00
C GLY A 202 2.48 -0.37 -18.56
N SER A 203 2.70 0.47 -19.58
CA SER A 203 1.58 1.09 -20.29
C SER A 203 0.81 0.00 -21.04
N GLY A 204 -0.38 -0.34 -20.56
CA GLY A 204 -1.35 -1.08 -21.35
C GLY A 204 -1.72 -0.31 -22.62
N THR A 205 -2.34 -0.97 -23.60
CA THR A 205 -2.90 -0.30 -24.78
C THR A 205 -4.25 0.36 -24.51
N GLU A 206 -4.78 0.23 -23.29
CA GLU A 206 -6.09 0.73 -22.90
C GLU A 206 -5.96 1.91 -21.95
N ASP A 207 -6.87 2.86 -22.11
CA ASP A 207 -6.95 4.05 -21.28
C ASP A 207 -7.49 3.69 -19.89
N LEU A 208 -6.76 4.07 -18.83
CA LEU A 208 -7.13 3.84 -17.44
C LEU A 208 -8.47 4.48 -17.06
N VAL A 209 -8.83 5.60 -17.71
CA VAL A 209 -10.14 6.25 -17.54
C VAL A 209 -11.32 5.35 -17.92
N ASP A 210 -11.11 4.38 -18.83
CA ASP A 210 -12.12 3.40 -19.23
C ASP A 210 -11.96 2.08 -18.47
N PHE A 211 -10.71 1.66 -18.21
CA PHE A 211 -10.40 0.43 -17.48
C PHE A 211 -10.98 0.42 -16.06
N PHE A 212 -10.77 1.46 -15.25
CA PHE A 212 -11.20 1.43 -13.84
C PHE A 212 -12.72 1.35 -13.68
N PRO A 213 -13.55 2.13 -14.41
CA PRO A 213 -14.99 1.95 -14.39
C PRO A 213 -15.45 0.55 -14.82
N LEU A 214 -14.84 0.00 -15.88
CA LEU A 214 -15.15 -1.35 -16.35
C LEU A 214 -14.82 -2.40 -15.28
N PHE A 215 -13.63 -2.32 -14.67
CA PHE A 215 -13.21 -3.24 -13.64
C PHE A 215 -14.14 -3.20 -12.41
N ALA A 216 -14.48 -2.00 -11.94
CA ALA A 216 -15.45 -1.82 -10.86
C ALA A 216 -16.81 -2.46 -11.20
N GLN A 217 -17.31 -2.19 -12.41
CA GLN A 217 -18.59 -2.72 -12.86
C GLN A 217 -18.60 -4.26 -12.87
N ARG A 218 -17.55 -4.89 -13.43
CA ARG A 218 -17.47 -6.37 -13.49
C ARG A 218 -17.39 -6.99 -12.09
N CYS A 219 -16.64 -6.40 -11.17
CA CYS A 219 -16.61 -6.83 -9.77
C CYS A 219 -17.99 -6.74 -9.11
N ILE A 220 -18.72 -5.63 -9.32
CA ILE A 220 -20.08 -5.45 -8.79
C ILE A 220 -21.06 -6.45 -9.39
N GLU A 221 -21.03 -6.64 -10.71
CA GLU A 221 -21.88 -7.60 -11.42
C GLU A 221 -21.67 -9.00 -10.86
N HIS A 222 -20.42 -9.43 -10.76
CA HIS A 222 -20.05 -10.73 -10.19
C HIS A 222 -20.56 -10.93 -8.75
N LEU A 223 -20.34 -9.96 -7.87
CA LEU A 223 -20.82 -10.01 -6.50
C LEU A 223 -22.35 -10.13 -6.42
N ARG A 224 -23.08 -9.52 -7.36
CA ARG A 224 -24.54 -9.56 -7.39
C ARG A 224 -25.12 -10.84 -7.98
N THR A 225 -24.42 -11.48 -8.92
CA THR A 225 -24.90 -12.68 -9.60
C THR A 225 -24.50 -13.96 -8.86
N GLU A 226 -23.25 -14.04 -8.39
CA GLU A 226 -22.67 -15.27 -7.86
C GLU A 226 -22.68 -15.37 -6.34
N HIS A 227 -22.91 -14.27 -5.61
CA HIS A 227 -22.85 -14.24 -4.15
C HIS A 227 -24.18 -13.82 -3.53
N HIS A 228 -24.61 -14.56 -2.50
CA HIS A 228 -25.76 -14.17 -1.69
C HIS A 228 -25.44 -12.92 -0.85
N PRO A 229 -26.47 -12.10 -0.52
CA PRO A 229 -26.28 -10.98 0.41
C PRO A 229 -25.63 -11.45 1.72
N LEU A 230 -24.57 -10.76 2.13
CA LEU A 230 -23.85 -11.07 3.38
C LEU A 230 -24.67 -10.78 4.64
N TRP A 231 -25.74 -9.99 4.49
CA TRP A 231 -26.64 -9.61 5.58
C TRP A 231 -28.08 -9.59 5.08
N GLU A 232 -28.96 -10.27 5.81
CA GLU A 232 -30.41 -10.19 5.62
C GLU A 232 -31.04 -9.48 6.82
N PRO A 233 -31.86 -8.43 6.59
CA PRO A 233 -32.60 -7.82 7.69
C PRO A 233 -33.60 -8.82 8.27
N THR A 234 -33.65 -8.95 9.59
CA THR A 234 -34.79 -9.59 10.26
C THR A 234 -36.06 -8.87 9.87
N LYS A 235 -37.02 -9.60 9.28
CA LYS A 235 -38.38 -9.11 9.04
C LYS A 235 -38.96 -8.64 10.38
N ARG A 236 -39.16 -7.33 10.52
CA ARG A 236 -39.99 -6.76 11.60
C ARG A 236 -41.45 -6.87 11.23
#